data_AF-A0A918GVJ4-F1
#
_entry.id   AF-A0A918GVJ4-F1
#
_cell.length_a   1.000
_cell.length_b   1.000
_cell.length_c   1.000
_cell.angle_alpha   90.00
_cell.angle_beta   90.00
_cell.angle_gamma   90.00
#
_symmetry.space_group_name_H-M   'P 1'
#
loop_
_entity.id
_entity.type
_entity.pdbx_description
1 polymer ?
#
loop_
_entity_poly.entity_id
_entity_poly.type
_entity_poly.pdbx_seq_one_letter_code
_entity_poly.pdbx_strand_id
1 'polypeptide(L)' 'MSLLREIGEVMTARPTPAAPPDVVADWFDRKADLLDAIAADTGTTPAQAAHAAQCATAARVHAHELRHGGDH' A
#
# COMPACT_ATOMS: atom_id res chain seq x y z
N MET A 1 17.92 -2.09 0.44
CA MET A 1 17.33 -1.36 -0.70
C MET A 1 16.83 -0.01 -0.18
N SER A 2 16.61 0.99 -1.03
CA SER A 2 16.00 2.25 -0.57
C SER A 2 14.48 2.09 -0.60
N LEU A 3 13.77 2.54 0.45
CA LEU A 3 12.31 2.51 0.54
C LEU A 3 11.63 3.12 -0.70
N LEU A 4 12.25 4.17 -1.27
CA LEU A 4 11.77 4.85 -2.47
C LEU A 4 11.86 3.96 -3.72
N ARG A 5 12.84 3.06 -3.78
CA ARG A 5 12.94 2.08 -4.87
C ARG A 5 11.92 0.97 -4.69
N GLU A 6 11.77 0.47 -3.47
CA GLU A 6 10.83 -0.63 -3.17
C GLU A 6 9.38 -0.20 -3.41
N ILE A 7 8.99 1.03 -3.02
CA ILE A 7 7.66 1.56 -3.35
C ILE A 7 7.49 1.72 -4.86
N GLY A 8 8.54 2.12 -5.57
CA GLY A 8 8.55 2.20 -7.03
C GLY A 8 8.30 0.84 -7.69
N GLU A 9 8.98 -0.21 -7.22
CA GLU A 9 8.81 -1.60 -7.66
C GLU A 9 7.39 -2.12 -7.38
N VAL A 10 6.82 -1.81 -6.22
CA VAL A 10 5.42 -2.16 -5.93
C VAL A 10 4.47 -1.40 -6.85
N MET A 11 4.70 -0.12 -7.12
CA MET A 11 3.82 0.66 -8.02
C MET A 11 3.86 0.15 -9.47
N THR A 12 5.00 -0.30 -9.98
CA THR A 12 5.11 -0.92 -11.31
C THR A 12 4.54 -2.33 -11.35
N ALA A 13 4.60 -3.08 -10.24
CA ALA A 13 4.01 -4.40 -10.10
C ALA A 13 2.49 -4.37 -9.81
N ARG A 14 1.80 -3.26 -10.11
CA ARG A 14 0.36 -3.15 -9.89
C ARG A 14 -0.41 -4.25 -10.64
N PRO A 15 -1.26 -5.03 -9.93
CA PRO A 15 -2.08 -6.06 -10.56
C PRO A 15 -3.04 -5.48 -11.59
N THR A 16 -3.36 -6.27 -12.61
CA THR A 16 -4.35 -5.90 -13.61
C THR A 16 -5.76 -5.94 -13.01
N PRO A 17 -6.76 -5.25 -13.61
CA PRO A 17 -8.14 -5.32 -13.15
C PRO A 17 -8.76 -6.72 -13.18
N ALA A 18 -8.18 -7.64 -13.96
CA ALA A 18 -8.61 -9.03 -14.06
C ALA A 18 -7.91 -9.95 -13.04
N ALA A 19 -6.99 -9.42 -12.22
CA ALA A 19 -6.32 -10.20 -11.19
C ALA A 19 -7.31 -10.65 -10.10
N PRO A 20 -7.10 -11.82 -9.47
CA PRO A 20 -7.92 -12.25 -8.35
C PRO A 20 -7.94 -11.20 -7.22
N PRO A 21 -9.08 -11.00 -6.54
CA PRO A 21 -9.19 -10.03 -5.44
C PRO A 21 -8.11 -10.19 -4.37
N ASP A 22 -7.74 -11.43 -4.03
CA ASP A 22 -6.66 -11.71 -3.06
C ASP A 22 -5.30 -11.18 -3.53
N VAL A 23 -4.98 -11.32 -4.82
CA VAL A 23 -3.72 -10.80 -5.39
C VAL A 23 -3.70 -9.27 -5.36
N VAL A 24 -4.85 -8.64 -5.61
CA VAL A 24 -4.99 -7.18 -5.51
C VAL A 24 -4.88 -6.73 -4.05
N ALA A 25 -5.48 -7.46 -3.12
CA ALA A 25 -5.42 -7.17 -1.69
C ALA A 25 -3.98 -7.28 -1.15
N ASP A 26 -3.25 -8.33 -1.51
CA ASP A 26 -1.85 -8.52 -1.12
C ASP A 26 -0.94 -7.40 -1.66
N TRP A 27 -1.24 -6.89 -2.86
CA TRP A 27 -0.54 -5.73 -3.40
C TRP A 27 -0.81 -4.46 -2.59
N PHE A 28 -2.06 -4.23 -2.18
CA PHE A 28 -2.41 -3.10 -1.33
C PHE A 28 -1.76 -3.19 0.06
N ASP A 29 -1.67 -4.38 0.66
CA ASP A 29 -0.99 -4.56 1.94
C ASP A 29 0.51 -4.28 1.83
N ARG A 30 1.18 -4.81 0.81
CA ARG A 30 2.60 -4.49 0.56
C ARG A 30 2.84 -3.01 0.36
N LYS A 31 1.93 -2.33 -0.35
CA LYS A 31 1.97 -0.87 -0.49
C LYS A 31 1.82 -0.17 0.86
N ALA A 32 0.90 -0.63 1.71
CA ALA A 32 0.67 -0.04 3.03
C ALA A 32 1.89 -0.17 3.95
N ASP A 33 2.53 -1.34 3.97
CA ASP A 33 3.71 -1.58 4.81
C ASP A 33 4.90 -0.70 4.41
N LEU A 34 5.10 -0.50 3.10
CA LEU A 34 6.14 0.41 2.60
C LEU A 34 5.83 1.88 2.93
N LEU A 35 4.54 2.27 2.89
CA LEU A 35 4.13 3.62 3.27
C LEU A 35 4.32 3.88 4.77
N ASP A 36 4.06 2.88 5.63
CA ASP A 36 4.37 2.98 7.06
C ASP A 36 5.87 3.07 7.32
N ALA A 37 6.68 2.32 6.57
CA ALA A 37 8.13 2.44 6.66
C ALA A 37 8.63 3.83 6.24
N ILE A 38 8.03 4.43 5.21
CA ILE A 38 8.32 5.82 4.80
C ILE A 38 7.88 6.81 5.88
N ALA A 39 6.73 6.59 6.51
CA ALA A 39 6.24 7.44 7.58
C ALA A 39 7.14 7.39 8.83
N ALA A 40 7.78 6.25 9.08
CA ALA A 40 8.73 6.06 10.18
C ALA A 40 10.17 6.51 9.84
N ASP A 41 10.47 6.82 8.58
CA ASP A 41 11.81 7.24 8.16
C ASP A 41 12.18 8.60 8.76
N THR A 42 13.38 8.69 9.35
CA THR A 42 13.86 9.89 10.04
C THR A 42 14.05 11.11 9.14
N GLY A 43 14.15 10.91 7.83
CA GLY A 43 14.22 11.97 6.83
C GLY A 43 12.86 12.53 6.39
N THR A 44 11.76 11.89 6.81
CA THR A 44 10.40 12.29 6.45
C THR A 44 9.88 13.38 7.38
N THR A 45 9.37 14.48 6.81
CA THR A 45 8.77 15.54 7.62
C THR A 45 7.46 15.06 8.27
N PRO A 46 7.03 15.62 9.42
CA PRO A 46 5.79 15.19 10.09
C PRO A 46 4.55 15.23 9.18
N ALA A 47 4.46 16.22 8.29
CA ALA A 47 3.36 16.33 7.32
C ALA A 47 3.39 15.19 6.29
N GLN A 48 4.57 14.84 5.78
CA GLN A 48 4.73 13.72 4.86
C GLN A 48 4.47 12.38 5.55
N ALA A 49 4.91 12.22 6.80
CA ALA A 49 4.66 11.01 7.58
C ALA A 49 3.16 10.80 7.84
N ALA A 50 2.44 11.88 8.21
CA ALA A 50 1.00 11.83 8.37
C ALA A 50 0.28 11.48 7.05
N HIS A 51 0.73 12.04 5.92
CA HIS A 51 0.17 11.71 4.61
C HIS A 51 0.44 10.24 4.23
N ALA A 52 1.65 9.75 4.43
CA ALA A 52 2.02 8.35 4.17
C ALA A 52 1.19 7.37 5.02
N ALA A 53 1.01 7.66 6.31
CA ALA A 53 0.16 6.86 7.20
C ALA A 53 -1.32 6.85 6.80
N GLN A 54 -1.84 7.98 6.31
CA GLN A 54 -3.21 8.05 5.76
C GLN A 54 -3.32 7.17 4.50
N CYS A 55 -2.34 7.24 3.60
CA CYS A 55 -2.30 6.39 2.41
C CYS A 55 -2.17 4.90 2.76
N ALA A 56 -1.38 4.54 3.78
CA ALA A 56 -1.26 3.17 4.27
C ALA A 56 -2.59 2.64 4.81
N THR A 57 -3.29 3.47 5.60
CA THR A 57 -4.62 3.15 6.13
C THR A 57 -5.62 2.92 5.00
N ALA A 58 -5.69 3.82 4.01
CA ALA A 58 -6.58 3.65 2.87
C ALA A 58 -6.26 2.39 2.05
N ALA A 59 -4.98 2.06 1.87
CA ALA A 59 -4.57 0.84 1.19
C ALA A 59 -5.06 -0.42 1.94
N ARG A 60 -4.92 -0.47 3.27
CA ARG A 60 -5.42 -1.59 4.09
C ARG A 60 -6.94 -1.72 4.05
N VAL A 61 -7.66 -0.60 4.03
CA VAL A 61 -9.13 -0.61 3.87
C VAL A 61 -9.49 -1.26 2.53
N HIS A 62 -8.86 -0.88 1.43
CA HIS A 62 -9.11 -1.53 0.14
C HIS A 62 -8.71 -3.01 0.13
N ALA A 63 -7.59 -3.39 0.74
CA ALA A 63 -7.21 -4.80 0.86
C ALA A 63 -8.27 -5.61 1.62
N HIS A 64 -8.78 -5.05 2.72
CA HIS A 64 -9.86 -5.65 3.50
C HIS A 64 -11.16 -5.75 2.68
N GLU A 65 -11.56 -4.68 1.99
CA GLU A 65 -12.74 -4.69 1.12
C GLU A 65 -12.63 -5.74 0.00
N LEU A 66 -11.45 -5.93 -0.59
CA LEU A 66 -11.25 -6.95 -1.62
C LEU A 66 -11.35 -8.37 -1.09
N ARG A 67 -10.93 -8.62 0.15
CA ARG A 67 -11.01 -9.95 0.79
C ARG A 67 -12.40 -10.28 1.33
N HIS A 68 -13.18 -9.27 1.69
CA HIS A 68 -14.47 -9.44 2.38
C HIS A 68 -15.69 -8.99 1.57
N GLY A 69 -15.50 -8.19 0.53
CA GLY A 69 -16.53 -7.57 -0.30
C GLY A 69 -16.74 -8.25 -1.66
N GLY A 70 -16.14 -9.42 -1.89
CA GLY A 70 -16.34 -10.22 -3.11
C GLY A 70 -17.69 -10.94 -3.21
N ASP A 71 -18.65 -10.61 -2.34
CA ASP A 71 -20.02 -11.14 -2.34
C ASP A 71 -20.96 -10.04 -2.88
N HIS A 72 -21.00 -9.88 -4.21
CA HIS A 72 -22.06 -9.15 -4.91
C HIS A 72 -22.53 -9.92 -6.13
#